data_AF-A0A4Q3N968-F1
#
_entry.id   AF-A0A4Q3N968-F1
#
_cell.length_a   1.000
_cell.length_b   1.000
_cell.length_c   1.000
_cell.angle_alpha   90.00
_cell.angle_beta   90.00
_cell.angle_gamma   90.00
#
_symmetry.space_group_name_H-M   'P 1'
#
loop_
_entity.id
_entity.type
_entity.pdbx_description
1 polymer ?
#
loop_
_entity_poly.entity_id
_entity_poly.type
_entity_poly.pdbx_seq_one_letter_code
_entity_poly.pdbx_strand_id
1 'polypeptide(L)'
;MQANFLRRARLCAGASALTALLAACGGGGGNAALPQLSAAAPQKLTGSCADLSTRLGTLANTSITAVVTVPSGSLTVAGQPIAEHCMVNGQMFKRVSPVDGN
;
A
#
# COMPACT_ATOMS: atom_id res chain seq x y z
N MET A 1 60.96 -16.39 7.11
CA MET A 1 60.43 -17.63 7.68
C MET A 1 59.88 -17.35 9.07
N GLN A 2 58.58 -17.63 9.25
CA GLN A 2 57.92 -18.23 10.41
C GLN A 2 58.00 -17.50 11.77
N ALA A 3 56.90 -16.90 12.25
CA ALA A 3 55.69 -17.52 12.81
C ALA A 3 55.78 -17.58 14.35
N ASN A 4 55.18 -16.61 15.03
CA ASN A 4 54.80 -16.76 16.44
C ASN A 4 53.81 -15.67 16.90
N PHE A 5 52.61 -15.62 16.31
CA PHE A 5 51.48 -14.94 16.95
C PHE A 5 50.72 -15.95 17.80
N LEU A 6 51.26 -16.11 19.01
CA LEU A 6 50.66 -16.85 20.11
C LEU A 6 49.21 -16.42 20.33
N ARG A 7 48.33 -17.42 20.25
CA ARG A 7 47.54 -17.90 21.40
C ARG A 7 47.03 -16.80 22.33
N ARG A 8 45.89 -16.18 22.03
CA ARG A 8 44.92 -15.72 23.05
C ARG A 8 43.50 -15.88 22.55
N ALA A 9 43.08 -17.13 22.45
CA ALA A 9 41.66 -17.48 22.44
C ALA A 9 41.11 -17.30 23.86
N ARG A 10 40.11 -16.43 24.02
CA ARG A 10 38.87 -16.59 24.84
C ARG A 10 38.29 -15.22 25.18
N LEU A 11 36.95 -15.20 25.25
CA LEU A 11 36.04 -14.09 25.55
C LEU A 11 35.82 -13.16 24.34
N CYS A 12 34.63 -13.01 23.72
CA CYS A 12 33.27 -13.06 24.24
C CYS A 12 32.33 -13.69 23.20
N ALA A 13 31.88 -14.93 23.42
CA ALA A 13 30.81 -15.55 22.64
C ALA A 13 29.52 -15.48 23.46
N GLY A 14 28.75 -14.40 23.31
CA GLY A 14 27.52 -14.23 24.11
C GLY A 14 26.57 -13.10 23.70
N ALA A 15 26.74 -12.49 22.52
CA ALA A 15 25.91 -11.36 22.10
C ALA A 15 25.25 -11.53 20.72
N SER A 16 25.20 -12.76 20.19
CA SER A 16 24.74 -13.01 18.81
C SER A 16 23.38 -13.71 18.72
N ALA A 17 22.70 -14.00 19.84
CA ALA A 17 21.46 -14.77 19.82
C ALA A 17 20.19 -13.93 19.58
N LEU A 18 20.24 -12.61 19.75
CA LEU A 18 19.08 -11.72 19.62
C LEU A 18 18.78 -11.28 18.18
N THR A 19 19.76 -11.33 17.27
CA THR A 19 19.54 -10.99 15.85
C THR A 19 18.85 -12.09 15.06
N ALA A 20 18.91 -13.35 15.52
CA ALA A 20 18.25 -14.48 14.87
C ALA A 20 16.72 -14.48 15.05
N LEU A 21 16.21 -13.86 16.13
CA LEU A 21 14.78 -13.79 16.42
C LEU A 21 14.04 -12.72 15.57
N LEU A 22 14.75 -11.71 15.05
CA LEU A 22 14.14 -10.68 14.19
C LEU A 22 14.10 -11.06 12.71
N ALA A 23 14.90 -12.06 12.27
CA ALA A 23 14.94 -12.50 10.88
C ALA A 23 13.63 -13.16 10.42
N ALA A 24 12.75 -13.55 11.34
CA ALA A 24 11.47 -14.18 11.04
C ALA A 24 10.31 -13.18 10.83
N CYS A 25 10.49 -11.88 11.10
CA CYS A 25 9.45 -10.86 10.93
C CYS A 25 9.55 -10.10 9.58
N GLY A 26 10.54 -10.43 8.75
CA GLY A 26 10.62 -9.98 7.36
C GLY A 26 10.16 -11.12 6.46
N GLY A 27 8.86 -11.16 6.14
CA GLY A 27 8.23 -12.23 5.37
C GLY A 27 9.07 -12.64 4.16
N GLY A 28 9.68 -13.82 4.24
CA GLY A 28 10.29 -14.53 3.13
C GLY A 28 9.19 -15.00 2.19
N GLY A 29 8.62 -14.08 1.41
CA GLY A 29 7.88 -14.44 0.21
C GLY A 29 8.86 -15.22 -0.67
N GLY A 30 8.55 -16.50 -0.92
CA GLY A 30 9.33 -17.30 -1.85
C GLY A 30 9.53 -16.54 -3.16
N ASN A 31 10.59 -16.87 -3.89
CA ASN A 31 11.02 -16.25 -5.15
C ASN A 31 10.00 -16.32 -6.31
N ALA A 32 8.71 -16.47 -6.03
CA ALA A 32 7.64 -16.20 -6.96
C ALA A 32 7.72 -14.72 -7.34
N ALA A 33 8.16 -14.45 -8.57
CA ALA A 33 8.10 -13.12 -9.15
C ALA A 33 6.65 -12.63 -9.09
N LEU A 34 6.40 -11.62 -8.25
CA LEU A 34 5.11 -10.93 -8.25
C LEU A 34 4.91 -10.32 -9.64
N PRO A 35 3.69 -10.34 -10.20
CA PRO A 35 3.39 -9.60 -11.41
C PRO A 35 3.84 -8.14 -11.26
N GLN A 36 4.83 -7.72 -12.04
CA GLN A 36 5.27 -6.32 -12.08
C GLN A 36 4.42 -5.58 -13.11
N LEU A 37 3.64 -4.59 -12.64
CA LEU A 37 2.84 -3.73 -13.50
C LEU A 37 3.71 -2.62 -14.10
N SER A 38 3.36 -2.14 -15.29
CA SER A 38 3.98 -0.94 -15.84
C SER A 38 3.71 0.28 -14.96
N ALA A 39 4.62 1.26 -14.98
CA ALA A 39 4.40 2.53 -14.28
C ALA A 39 3.07 3.17 -14.70
N ALA A 40 2.37 3.77 -13.73
CA ALA A 40 1.12 4.47 -14.00
C ALA A 40 1.40 5.72 -14.85
N ALA A 41 0.73 5.83 -15.98
CA ALA A 41 0.77 7.02 -16.83
C ALA A 41 -0.39 7.96 -16.49
N PRO A 42 -0.15 9.28 -16.37
CA PRO A 42 -1.23 10.24 -16.17
C PRO A 42 -2.09 10.35 -17.44
N GLN A 43 -3.39 10.61 -17.26
CA GLN A 43 -4.34 10.87 -18.34
C GLN A 43 -5.28 12.00 -17.92
N LYS A 44 -5.72 12.82 -18.87
CA LYS A 44 -6.81 13.78 -18.61
C LYS A 44 -8.15 13.04 -18.56
N LEU A 45 -8.97 13.34 -17.55
CA LEU A 45 -10.33 12.84 -17.51
C LEU A 45 -11.09 13.34 -18.75
N THR A 46 -11.71 12.42 -19.49
CA THR A 46 -12.55 12.75 -20.64
C THR A 46 -14.01 12.59 -20.24
N GLY A 47 -14.76 13.68 -20.24
CA GLY A 47 -16.15 13.74 -19.77
C GLY A 47 -16.30 14.54 -18.47
N SER A 48 -17.45 14.36 -17.82
CA SER A 48 -17.79 15.03 -16.57
C SER A 48 -17.45 14.16 -15.35
N CYS A 49 -17.43 14.78 -14.17
CA CYS A 49 -17.30 14.04 -12.91
C CYS A 49 -18.43 13.02 -12.74
N ALA A 50 -19.66 13.38 -13.11
CA ALA A 50 -20.83 12.50 -12.99
C ALA A 50 -20.72 11.24 -13.86
N ASP A 51 -20.01 11.32 -15.00
CA ASP A 51 -19.83 10.19 -15.92
C ASP A 51 -19.04 9.04 -15.27
N LEU A 52 -18.21 9.32 -14.26
CA LEU A 52 -17.47 8.31 -13.52
C LEU A 52 -18.39 7.30 -12.83
N SER A 53 -19.58 7.73 -12.36
CA SER A 53 -20.52 6.81 -11.70
C SER A 53 -20.91 5.66 -12.64
N THR A 54 -21.23 5.98 -13.89
CA THR A 54 -21.59 4.98 -14.91
C THR A 54 -20.40 4.10 -15.27
N ARG A 55 -19.22 4.69 -15.47
CA ARG A 55 -18.01 3.95 -15.84
C ARG A 55 -17.60 2.97 -14.74
N LEU A 56 -17.54 3.44 -13.49
CA LEU A 56 -17.14 2.63 -12.34
C LEU A 56 -18.21 1.60 -11.95
N GLY A 57 -19.49 1.87 -12.22
CA GLY A 57 -20.58 0.91 -12.00
C GLY A 57 -20.49 -0.37 -12.84
N THR A 58 -19.63 -0.42 -13.86
CA THR A 58 -19.37 -1.63 -14.65
C THR A 58 -18.38 -2.60 -14.00
N LEU A 59 -17.69 -2.17 -12.94
CA LEU A 59 -16.66 -2.97 -12.28
C LEU A 59 -17.30 -4.05 -11.39
N ALA A 60 -16.85 -5.29 -11.55
CA ALA A 60 -17.31 -6.40 -10.72
C ALA A 60 -16.99 -6.15 -9.24
N ASN A 61 -17.89 -6.59 -8.35
CA ASN A 61 -17.75 -6.47 -6.90
C ASN A 61 -17.50 -5.04 -6.38
N THR A 62 -17.93 -4.03 -7.14
CA THR A 62 -17.76 -2.61 -6.79
C THR A 62 -19.12 -1.93 -6.73
N SER A 63 -19.38 -1.20 -5.64
CA SER A 63 -20.59 -0.40 -5.45
C SER A 63 -20.19 1.04 -5.16
N ILE A 64 -20.47 1.94 -6.10
CA ILE A 64 -20.22 3.38 -5.92
C ILE A 64 -21.48 4.02 -5.35
N THR A 65 -21.35 4.77 -4.25
CA THR A 65 -22.47 5.41 -3.55
C THR A 65 -22.55 6.91 -3.79
N ALA A 66 -21.45 7.57 -4.13
CA ALA A 66 -21.46 8.97 -4.50
C ALA A 66 -20.32 9.31 -5.47
N VAL A 67 -20.61 10.21 -6.41
CA VAL A 67 -19.63 10.87 -7.24
C VAL A 67 -19.99 12.34 -7.32
N VAL A 68 -19.13 13.21 -6.82
CA VAL A 68 -19.40 14.66 -6.77
C VAL A 68 -18.17 15.46 -7.17
N THR A 69 -18.40 16.58 -7.87
CA THR A 69 -17.37 17.59 -8.10
C THR A 69 -17.15 18.37 -6.82
N VAL A 70 -15.91 18.41 -6.35
CA VAL A 70 -15.48 19.22 -5.20
C VAL A 70 -14.77 20.46 -5.75
N PRO A 71 -15.28 21.68 -5.47
CA PRO A 71 -14.66 22.89 -5.99
C PRO A 71 -13.30 23.17 -5.34
N SER A 72 -12.47 23.92 -6.05
CA SER A 72 -11.14 24.34 -5.55
C SER A 72 -11.23 25.04 -4.19
N GLY A 73 -10.30 24.75 -3.30
CA GLY A 73 -10.22 25.35 -1.98
C GLY A 73 -11.20 24.81 -0.93
N SER A 74 -12.06 23.84 -1.30
CA SER A 74 -12.91 23.14 -0.31
C SER A 74 -12.11 22.39 0.75
N LEU A 75 -10.88 21.99 0.40
CA LEU A 75 -9.92 21.31 1.27
C LEU A 75 -8.56 21.99 1.14
N THR A 76 -7.76 21.92 2.20
CA THR A 76 -6.40 22.46 2.22
C THR A 76 -5.40 21.43 2.74
N VAL A 77 -4.22 21.37 2.14
CA VAL A 77 -3.08 20.56 2.62
C VAL A 77 -1.93 21.51 2.91
N ALA A 78 -1.45 21.52 4.16
CA ALA A 78 -0.38 22.42 4.60
C ALA A 78 -0.64 23.91 4.24
N GLY A 79 -1.89 24.36 4.37
CA GLY A 79 -2.31 25.73 4.06
C GLY A 79 -2.46 26.04 2.56
N GLN A 80 -2.21 25.06 1.67
CA GLN A 80 -2.43 25.21 0.24
C GLN A 80 -3.80 24.64 -0.17
N PRO A 81 -4.62 25.39 -0.94
CA PRO A 81 -5.91 24.89 -1.39
C PRO A 81 -5.73 23.73 -2.39
N ILE A 82 -6.52 22.67 -2.22
CA ILE A 82 -6.61 21.60 -3.21
C ILE A 82 -7.43 22.12 -4.40
N ALA A 83 -6.97 21.86 -5.63
CA ALA A 83 -7.71 22.18 -6.84
C ALA A 83 -9.04 21.41 -6.94
N GLU A 84 -9.89 21.82 -7.89
CA GLU A 84 -11.13 21.09 -8.19
C GLU A 84 -10.83 19.63 -8.53
N HIS A 85 -11.61 18.70 -7.97
CA HIS A 85 -11.45 17.28 -8.19
C HIS A 85 -12.77 16.52 -8.04
N CYS A 86 -12.77 15.26 -8.48
CA CYS A 86 -13.88 14.33 -8.27
C CYS A 86 -13.72 13.56 -6.97
N MET A 87 -14.66 13.70 -6.06
CA MET A 87 -14.79 12.80 -4.91
C MET A 87 -15.67 11.62 -5.29
N VAL A 88 -15.12 10.41 -5.16
CA VAL A 88 -15.80 9.15 -5.43
C VAL A 88 -15.83 8.35 -4.14
N ASN A 89 -17.03 8.01 -3.67
CA ASN A 89 -17.22 7.16 -2.50
C ASN A 89 -17.89 5.86 -2.91
N GLY A 90 -17.47 4.76 -2.30
CA GLY A 90 -18.00 3.43 -2.59
C GLY A 90 -17.36 2.34 -1.75
N GLN A 91 -17.65 1.10 -2.14
CA GLN A 91 -17.19 -0.12 -1.50
C GLN A 91 -16.76 -1.12 -2.58
N MET A 92 -15.69 -1.87 -2.33
CA MET A 92 -15.21 -2.91 -3.23
C MET A 92 -14.94 -4.18 -2.43
N PHE A 93 -15.34 -5.34 -2.95
CA PHE A 93 -15.25 -6.65 -2.27
C PHE A 93 -15.81 -6.62 -0.84
N LYS A 94 -17.06 -6.14 -0.68
CA LYS A 94 -17.72 -6.12 0.63
C LYS A 94 -17.71 -7.53 1.23
N ARG A 95 -17.06 -7.66 2.39
CA ARG A 95 -17.01 -8.92 3.13
C ARG A 95 -18.26 -8.99 4.00
N VAL A 96 -18.86 -10.17 4.04
CA VAL A 96 -19.94 -10.50 4.96
C VAL A 96 -19.42 -11.54 5.95
N SER A 97 -19.81 -11.40 7.20
CA SER A 97 -19.41 -12.29 8.29
C SER A 97 -20.61 -12.56 9.21
N PRO A 98 -20.57 -13.62 10.02
CA PRO A 98 -21.67 -13.94 10.93
C PRO A 98 -22.01 -12.82 11.93
N VAL A 99 -21.06 -11.94 12.24
CA VAL A 99 -21.31 -10.78 13.12
C VAL A 99 -22.14 -9.68 12.45
N ASP A 100 -22.28 -9.73 11.12
CA ASP A 100 -23.07 -8.75 10.35
C ASP A 100 -24.58 -9.05 10.36
N GLY A 101 -25.02 -10.12 11.06
CA GLY A 101 -26.44 -10.38 11.37
C GLY A 101 -27.25 -11.06 10.27
N ASN A 102 -26.68 -12.07 9.60
CA ASN A 102 -27.29 -12.77 8.46
C ASN A 102 -28.36 -13.80 8.84
#